data_AF-A0A0E3GTH4-F1
#
_entry.id   AF-A0A0E3GTH4-F1
#
_cell.length_a   1.000
_cell.length_b   1.000
_cell.length_c   1.000
_cell.angle_alpha   90.00
_cell.angle_beta   90.00
_cell.angle_gamma   90.00
#
_symmetry.space_group_name_H-M   'P 1'
#
loop_
_entity.id
_entity.type
_entity.pdbx_description
1 polymer ?
#
loop_
_entity_poly.entity_id
_entity_poly.type
_entity_poly.pdbx_seq_one_letter_code
_entity_poly.pdbx_strand_id
1 'polypeptide(L)'
;MEGWDLKLLIKKAEQKGFKVEKLPSGALIFSKRKAEIQFFTILDTYYVKYINNGRAYIIYKLDEKVIDAIFEGRLDELTKSDDVVRIPSD
;
A
#
# COMPACT_ATOMS: atom_id res chain seq x y z
N MET A 1 6.60 2.52 17.76
CA MET A 1 7.77 2.00 17.00
C MET A 1 7.28 1.70 15.59
N GLU A 2 7.87 2.31 14.56
CA GLU A 2 7.55 1.91 13.17
C GLU A 2 8.01 0.46 12.97
N GLY A 3 7.07 -0.43 12.62
CA GLY A 3 7.33 -1.86 12.41
C GLY A 3 8.31 -2.11 11.27
N TRP A 4 8.97 -3.27 11.31
CA TRP A 4 9.94 -3.70 10.28
C TRP A 4 9.33 -3.63 8.87
N ASP A 5 8.07 -4.02 8.73
CA ASP A 5 7.36 -4.08 7.45
C ASP A 5 7.16 -2.70 6.82
N LEU A 6 6.92 -1.66 7.64
CA LEU A 6 6.78 -0.28 7.16
C LEU A 6 8.11 0.24 6.59
N LYS A 7 9.23 -0.09 7.25
CA LYS A 7 10.57 0.27 6.75
C LYS A 7 10.87 -0.44 5.43
N LEU A 8 10.49 -1.71 5.31
CA LEU A 8 10.63 -2.48 4.07
C LEU A 8 9.78 -1.87 2.95
N LEU A 9 8.53 -1.51 3.23
CA LEU A 9 7.62 -0.85 2.29
C LEU A 9 8.22 0.45 1.74
N ILE A 10 8.69 1.34 2.62
CA ILE A 10 9.31 2.63 2.23
C ILE A 10 10.56 2.38 1.38
N LYS A 11 11.45 1.49 1.81
CA LYS A 11 12.67 1.13 1.07
C LYS A 11 12.34 0.59 -0.33
N LYS A 12 11.35 -0.31 -0.45
CA LYS A 12 10.91 -0.86 -1.74
C LYS A 12 10.29 0.22 -2.64
N ALA A 13 9.54 1.16 -2.07
CA ALA A 13 8.99 2.30 -2.80
C ALA A 13 10.11 3.13 -3.46
N GLU A 14 11.12 3.51 -2.67
CA GLU A 14 12.27 4.29 -3.13
C GLU A 14 13.07 3.55 -4.20
N GLN A 15 13.33 2.24 -4.00
CA GLN A 15 13.99 1.39 -4.99
C GLN A 15 13.23 1.31 -6.32
N LYS A 16 11.90 1.31 -6.26
CA LYS A 16 11.03 1.34 -7.45
C LYS A 16 10.82 2.77 -7.98
N GLY A 17 11.47 3.78 -7.41
CA GLY A 17 11.44 5.17 -7.88
C GLY A 17 10.15 5.92 -7.54
N PHE A 18 9.45 5.52 -6.48
CA PHE A 18 8.36 6.31 -5.89
C PHE A 18 8.93 7.36 -4.93
N LYS A 19 8.33 8.55 -4.94
CA LYS A 19 8.48 9.52 -3.84
C LYS A 19 7.58 9.06 -2.69
N VAL A 20 8.09 9.12 -1.47
CA VAL A 20 7.31 8.84 -0.25
C VAL A 20 7.05 10.14 0.50
N GLU A 21 5.80 10.39 0.87
CA GLU A 21 5.40 11.55 1.65
C GLU A 21 4.52 11.13 2.83
N LYS A 22 4.85 11.58 4.04
CA LYS A 22 4.08 11.31 5.25
C LYS A 22 3.21 12.50 5.59
N LEU A 23 1.89 12.31 5.55
CA LEU A 23 0.93 13.36 5.90
C LEU A 23 0.80 13.50 7.42
N PRO A 24 0.32 14.66 7.93
CA PRO A 24 0.06 14.86 9.35
C PRO A 24 -0.94 13.85 9.96
N SER A 25 -1.83 13.29 9.14
CA SER A 25 -2.76 12.23 9.52
C SER A 25 -2.09 10.87 9.76
N GLY A 26 -0.79 10.73 9.48
CA GLY A 26 -0.07 9.47 9.52
C GLY A 26 -0.16 8.67 8.22
N ALA A 27 -0.90 9.16 7.20
CA ALA A 27 -0.91 8.56 5.88
C ALA A 27 0.48 8.57 5.24
N LEU A 28 0.80 7.52 4.49
CA LEU A 28 1.89 7.54 3.52
C LEU A 28 1.31 7.67 2.12
N ILE A 29 1.81 8.63 1.35
CA ILE A 29 1.53 8.79 -0.07
C ILE A 29 2.77 8.35 -0.84
N PHE A 30 2.58 7.38 -1.72
CA PHE A 30 3.59 6.94 -2.68
C PHE A 30 3.20 7.45 -4.06
N SER A 31 4.05 8.26 -4.68
CA SER A 31 3.78 8.84 -6.00
C SER A 31 4.90 8.58 -6.99
N LYS A 32 4.52 8.25 -8.24
CA LYS A 32 5.44 8.06 -9.36
C LYS A 32 4.77 8.44 -10.67
N ARG A 33 5.15 9.59 -11.23
CA ARG A 33 4.59 10.17 -12.47
C ARG A 33 3.06 10.24 -12.41
N LYS A 34 2.38 9.25 -12.99
CA LYS A 34 0.93 9.16 -12.99
C LYS A 34 0.39 8.30 -11.87
N ALA A 35 1.18 7.42 -11.23
CA ALA A 35 0.70 6.52 -10.19
C ALA A 35 0.71 7.21 -8.82
N GLU A 36 -0.42 7.15 -8.12
CA GLU A 36 -0.55 7.60 -6.74
C GLU A 36 -1.20 6.50 -5.91
N ILE A 37 -0.53 6.12 -4.83
CA ILE A 37 -0.95 5.11 -3.88
C ILE A 37 -1.00 5.79 -2.51
N GLN A 38 -2.16 5.71 -1.88
CA GLN A 38 -2.38 6.15 -0.53
C GLN A 38 -2.38 4.92 0.40
N PHE A 39 -1.60 5.00 1.47
CA PHE A 39 -1.39 3.91 2.41
C PHE A 39 -1.60 4.41 3.85
N PHE A 40 -2.36 3.66 4.62
CA PHE A 40 -2.57 3.94 6.04
C PHE A 40 -2.47 2.66 6.86
N THR A 41 -2.06 2.80 8.12
CA THR A 41 -2.15 1.73 9.12
C THR A 41 -3.23 2.10 10.12
N ILE A 42 -4.21 1.22 10.29
CA ILE A 42 -5.28 1.34 11.29
C ILE A 42 -5.27 0.06 12.13
N LEU A 43 -4.98 0.21 13.43
CA LEU A 43 -4.71 -0.94 14.32
C LEU A 43 -3.61 -1.83 13.69
N ASP A 44 -3.90 -3.12 13.51
CA ASP A 44 -2.99 -4.12 12.93
C ASP A 44 -3.27 -4.40 11.45
N THR A 45 -4.01 -3.51 10.77
CA THR A 45 -4.38 -3.65 9.36
C THR A 45 -3.88 -2.48 8.52
N TYR A 46 -3.64 -2.74 7.25
CA TYR A 46 -3.17 -1.74 6.30
C TYR A 46 -4.24 -1.47 5.25
N TYR A 47 -4.49 -0.20 4.99
CA TYR A 47 -5.39 0.26 3.94
C TYR A 47 -4.59 0.81 2.78
N VAL A 48 -4.91 0.36 1.57
CA VAL A 48 -4.25 0.78 0.33
C VAL A 48 -5.28 1.25 -0.68
N LYS A 49 -5.17 2.49 -1.15
CA LYS A 49 -6.01 3.06 -2.20
C LYS A 49 -5.15 3.51 -3.39
N TYR A 50 -5.49 3.03 -4.58
CA TYR A 50 -4.94 3.53 -5.84
C TYR A 50 -5.80 4.70 -6.33
N ILE A 51 -5.26 5.91 -6.29
CA ILE A 51 -6.04 7.13 -6.55
C ILE A 51 -6.60 7.15 -7.98
N ASN A 52 -5.79 6.76 -8.97
CA ASN A 52 -6.16 6.85 -10.39
C ASN A 52 -7.36 6.00 -10.83
N ASN A 53 -7.54 4.84 -10.22
CA ASN A 53 -8.56 3.88 -10.65
C ASN A 53 -9.53 3.52 -9.53
N GLY A 54 -9.45 4.23 -8.40
CA GLY A 54 -10.32 4.04 -7.25
C GLY A 54 -10.19 2.68 -6.56
N ARG A 55 -9.29 1.77 -6.97
CA ARG A 55 -9.23 0.45 -6.32
C ARG A 55 -8.72 0.60 -4.89
N ALA A 56 -9.41 0.00 -3.93
CA ALA A 56 -9.08 0.04 -2.52
C ALA A 56 -9.02 -1.37 -1.91
N TYR A 57 -8.11 -1.55 -0.96
CA TYR A 57 -7.81 -2.85 -0.34
C TYR A 57 -7.54 -2.71 1.15
N ILE A 58 -7.96 -3.72 1.91
CA ILE A 58 -7.50 -4.01 3.27
C ILE A 58 -6.47 -5.14 3.18
N ILE A 59 -5.36 -4.99 3.89
CA ILE A 59 -4.26 -5.93 3.96
C ILE A 59 -4.03 -6.30 5.42
N TYR A 60 -4.12 -7.58 5.75
CA TYR A 60 -3.92 -8.11 7.11
C TYR A 60 -2.46 -8.50 7.37
N LYS A 61 -1.69 -8.76 6.31
CA LYS A 61 -0.29 -9.14 6.40
C LYS A 61 0.53 -8.45 5.31
N LEU A 62 1.54 -7.68 5.74
CA LEU A 62 2.39 -6.89 4.85
C LEU A 62 3.74 -7.58 4.61
N ASP A 63 3.72 -8.72 3.92
CA ASP A 63 4.96 -9.39 3.51
C ASP A 63 5.54 -8.83 2.20
N GLU A 64 6.73 -9.30 1.82
CA GLU A 64 7.43 -8.81 0.63
C GLU A 64 6.61 -9.01 -0.66
N LYS A 65 5.87 -10.12 -0.77
CA LYS A 65 5.03 -10.41 -1.93
C LYS A 65 3.89 -9.41 -2.04
N VAL A 66 3.24 -9.10 -0.93
CA VAL A 66 2.17 -8.09 -0.87
C VAL A 66 2.73 -6.70 -1.18
N ILE A 67 3.88 -6.34 -0.60
CA ILE A 67 4.56 -5.06 -0.85
C ILE A 67 4.88 -4.87 -2.34
N ASP A 68 5.43 -5.89 -3.00
CA ASP A 68 5.72 -5.82 -4.43
C ASP A 68 4.42 -5.69 -5.26
N ALA A 69 3.36 -6.41 -4.88
CA ALA A 69 2.05 -6.31 -5.52
C ALA A 69 1.38 -4.93 -5.33
N ILE A 70 1.61 -4.24 -4.20
CA ILE A 70 1.15 -2.85 -3.98
C ILE A 70 1.76 -1.93 -5.06
N PHE A 71 3.09 -1.93 -5.19
CA PHE A 71 3.75 -0.98 -6.09
C PHE A 71 3.57 -1.32 -7.57
N GLU A 72 3.24 -2.56 -7.89
CA GLU A 72 2.97 -3.02 -9.26
C GLU A 72 1.48 -2.93 -9.63
N GLY A 73 0.60 -2.58 -8.69
CA GLY A 73 -0.83 -2.47 -8.95
C GLY A 73 -1.54 -3.82 -9.16
N ARG A 74 -0.95 -4.90 -8.63
CA ARG A 74 -1.35 -6.31 -8.84
C ARG A 74 -2.02 -6.95 -7.61
N LEU A 75 -2.49 -6.15 -6.65
CA LEU A 75 -3.18 -6.68 -5.45
C LEU A 75 -4.41 -7.55 -5.77
N ASP A 76 -5.07 -7.33 -6.90
CA ASP A 76 -6.18 -8.19 -7.36
C ASP A 76 -5.76 -9.68 -7.50
N GLU A 77 -4.50 -9.95 -7.85
CA GLU A 77 -3.95 -11.31 -7.95
C GLU A 77 -3.87 -12.02 -6.59
N LEU A 78 -3.89 -11.25 -5.49
CA LEU A 78 -3.78 -11.74 -4.12
C LEU A 78 -5.12 -11.81 -3.38
N THR A 79 -6.21 -11.35 -3.99
CA THR A 79 -7.56 -11.34 -3.38
C THR A 79 -8.15 -12.73 -3.10
N LYS A 80 -7.51 -13.78 -3.62
CA LYS A 80 -7.85 -15.19 -3.30
C LYS A 80 -7.23 -15.66 -1.98
N SER A 81 -6.33 -14.87 -1.38
CA SER A 81 -5.78 -15.13 -0.05
C SER A 81 -6.55 -14.37 1.02
N ASP A 82 -6.59 -14.92 2.24
CA ASP A 82 -7.20 -14.27 3.41
C ASP A 82 -6.47 -12.97 3.82
N ASP A 83 -5.27 -12.72 3.28
CA ASP A 83 -4.41 -11.60 3.65
C ASP A 83 -4.76 -10.29 2.93
N VAL A 84 -5.50 -10.33 1.82
CA VAL A 84 -5.82 -9.15 0.99
C VAL A 84 -7.30 -9.16 0.58
N VAL A 85 -8.05 -8.15 1.00
CA VAL A 85 -9.47 -8.00 0.68
C VAL A 85 -9.69 -6.71 -0.10
N ARG A 86 -10.27 -6.82 -1.30
CA ARG A 86 -10.73 -5.64 -2.05
C ARG A 86 -11.99 -5.08 -1.41
N ILE A 87 -12.04 -3.78 -1.21
CA ILE A 87 -13.22 -3.09 -0.68
C ILE A 87 -13.78 -2.10 -1.70
N PRO A 88 -15.09 -1.76 -1.60
CA PRO A 88 -15.64 -0.64 -2.35
C PRO A 88 -14.85 0.64 -2.07
N SER A 89 -14.64 1.43 -3.11
CA SER A 89 -14.21 2.81 -2.97
C SER A 89 -15.16 3.67 -3.76
N ASP A 90 -15.58 4.74 -3.10
CA ASP A 90 -16.27 5.89 -3.69
C ASP A 90 -15.34 6.63 -4.68
#